data_AF-A0A3R8VVQ3-F1
#
_entry.id   AF-A0A3R8VVQ3-F1
#
_cell.length_a   1.000
_cell.length_b   1.000
_cell.length_c   1.000
_cell.angle_alpha   90.00
_cell.angle_beta   90.00
_cell.angle_gamma   90.00
#
_symmetry.space_group_name_H-M   'P 1'
#
loop_
_entity.id
_entity.type
_entity.pdbx_description
1 polymer ?
#
loop_
_entity_poly.entity_id
_entity_poly.type
_entity_poly.pdbx_seq_one_letter_code
_entity_poly.pdbx_strand_id
1 'polypeptide(L)'
;MSDALQLILEDNDGTQLETSCSRFAVVWQGKELWVQAVGDQLLIGVDVEEGDTEYVNLLLRPQATNLVSLQLEMEPMIADEDDHVHGPDCNH
;
A
#
# COMPACT_ATOMS: atom_id res chain seq x y z
N MET A 1 12.86 -22.93 -5.39
CA MET A 1 12.24 -21.81 -6.11
C MET A 1 13.00 -20.55 -5.72
N SER A 2 13.20 -19.62 -6.65
CA SER A 2 13.81 -18.33 -6.32
C SER A 2 12.76 -17.45 -5.67
N ASP A 3 13.05 -16.87 -4.51
CA ASP A 3 12.17 -15.86 -3.86
C ASP A 3 12.27 -14.49 -4.55
N ALA A 4 12.86 -14.43 -5.75
CA ALA A 4 12.97 -13.22 -6.54
C ALA A 4 11.65 -12.92 -7.26
N LEU A 5 11.10 -11.75 -6.97
CA LEU A 5 10.01 -11.14 -7.72
C LEU A 5 10.46 -10.90 -9.16
N GLN A 6 9.61 -11.25 -10.12
CA GLN A 6 9.74 -10.80 -11.51
C GLN A 6 8.91 -9.54 -11.68
N LEU A 7 9.54 -8.47 -12.13
CA LEU A 7 8.90 -7.18 -12.34
C LEU A 7 8.76 -6.91 -13.83
N ILE A 8 7.62 -6.36 -14.21
CA ILE A 8 7.39 -5.74 -15.51
C ILE A 8 7.19 -4.25 -15.23
N LEU A 9 8.12 -3.43 -15.72
CA LEU A 9 8.08 -1.98 -15.59
C LEU A 9 7.64 -1.39 -16.92
N GLU A 10 6.62 -0.53 -16.92
CA GLU A 10 6.10 0.13 -18.12
C GLU A 10 6.34 1.64 -18.02
N ASP A 11 6.98 2.23 -19.04
CA ASP A 11 7.17 3.68 -19.13
C ASP A 11 5.91 4.35 -19.72
N ASN A 12 5.84 5.67 -19.64
CA ASN A 12 4.72 6.49 -20.12
C ASN A 12 4.46 6.37 -21.62
N ASP A 13 5.45 5.90 -22.38
CA ASP A 13 5.33 5.62 -23.81
C ASP A 13 4.87 4.18 -24.13
N GLY A 14 4.61 3.37 -23.10
CA GLY A 14 4.19 1.97 -23.21
C GLY A 14 5.34 0.97 -23.39
N THR A 15 6.60 1.41 -23.33
CA THR A 15 7.76 0.50 -23.38
C THR A 15 7.85 -0.32 -22.11
N GLN A 16 8.00 -1.65 -22.25
CA GLN A 16 8.15 -2.56 -21.12
C GLN A 16 9.60 -3.01 -20.90
N LEU A 17 9.99 -3.11 -19.64
CA LEU A 17 11.25 -3.67 -19.17
C LEU A 17 10.97 -4.77 -18.14
N GLU A 18 11.53 -5.95 -18.38
CA GLU A 18 11.49 -7.06 -17.42
C GLU A 18 12.77 -7.10 -16.58
N THR A 19 12.62 -7.27 -15.27
CA THR A 19 13.74 -7.40 -14.33
C THR A 19 13.35 -8.26 -13.12
N SER A 20 14.31 -8.55 -12.23
CA SER A 20 14.04 -9.31 -11.01
C SER A 20 14.73 -8.73 -9.78
N CYS A 21 14.09 -8.89 -8.63
CA CYS A 21 14.59 -8.39 -7.35
C CYS A 21 14.05 -9.22 -6.17
N SER A 22 14.69 -9.13 -5.01
CA SER A 22 14.16 -9.71 -3.76
C SER A 22 13.05 -8.84 -3.12
N ARG A 23 13.11 -7.53 -3.30
CA ARG A 23 12.15 -6.52 -2.82
C ARG A 23 12.15 -5.36 -3.80
N PHE A 24 10.99 -4.76 -4.07
CA PHE A 24 10.89 -3.49 -4.77
C PHE A 24 10.11 -2.48 -3.94
N ALA A 25 10.35 -1.21 -4.20
CA ALA A 25 9.63 -0.11 -3.57
C ALA A 25 9.31 0.97 -4.59
N VAL A 26 8.20 1.67 -4.36
CA VAL A 26 7.88 2.93 -5.02
C VAL A 26 7.92 4.03 -3.97
N VAL A 27 8.50 5.17 -4.34
CA VAL A 27 8.42 6.38 -3.52
C VAL A 27 7.08 7.04 -3.82
N TRP A 28 6.24 7.14 -2.81
CA TRP A 28 4.94 7.74 -2.92
C TRP A 28 4.71 8.67 -1.73
N GLN A 29 4.39 9.93 -2.03
CA GLN A 29 4.26 11.01 -1.05
C GLN A 29 5.47 11.14 -0.10
N GLY A 30 6.67 10.88 -0.61
CA GLY A 30 7.91 10.96 0.17
C GLY A 30 8.18 9.75 1.08
N LYS A 31 7.35 8.70 1.05
CA LYS A 31 7.58 7.44 1.77
C LYS A 31 7.76 6.25 0.82
N GLU A 32 8.46 5.23 1.27
CA GLU A 32 8.68 4.01 0.49
C GLU A 32 7.57 3.00 0.73
N LEU A 33 6.72 2.75 -0.27
CA LEU A 33 5.83 1.60 -0.32
C LEU A 33 6.54 0.44 -0.97
N TRP A 34 6.72 -0.64 -0.23
CA TRP A 34 7.49 -1.79 -0.67
C TRP A 34 6.68 -3.08 -0.70
N VAL A 35 7.13 -3.99 -1.56
CA VAL A 35 6.61 -5.35 -1.68
C VAL A 35 7.77 -6.34 -1.65
N GLN A 36 7.61 -7.43 -0.89
CA GLN A 36 8.60 -8.49 -0.73
C GLN A 36 7.92 -9.86 -0.77
N ALA A 37 8.56 -10.82 -1.44
CA ALA A 37 8.13 -12.22 -1.37
C ALA A 37 8.56 -12.87 -0.04
N VAL A 38 7.65 -13.60 0.60
CA VAL A 38 7.91 -14.43 1.78
C VAL A 38 7.22 -15.77 1.58
N GLY A 39 7.98 -16.76 1.12
CA GLY A 39 7.44 -18.06 0.73
C GLY A 39 6.47 -17.93 -0.45
N ASP A 40 5.23 -18.37 -0.25
CA ASP A 40 4.14 -18.28 -1.23
C ASP A 40 3.27 -17.01 -1.07
N GLN A 41 3.69 -16.09 -0.19
CA GLN A 41 2.96 -14.86 0.13
C GLN A 41 3.74 -13.61 -0.29
N LEU A 42 3.01 -12.51 -0.46
CA LEU A 42 3.58 -11.17 -0.60
C LEU A 42 3.34 -10.38 0.68
N LEU A 43 4.41 -9.82 1.24
CA LEU A 43 4.32 -8.78 2.25
C LEU A 43 4.35 -7.42 1.58
N ILE A 44 3.46 -6.55 2.02
CA ILE A 44 3.40 -5.14 1.62
C ILE A 44 3.59 -4.32 2.89
N GLY A 45 4.47 -3.34 2.82
CA GLY A 45 4.72 -2.43 3.94
C GLY A 45 5.07 -1.05 3.45
N VAL A 46 5.01 -0.09 4.36
CA VAL A 46 5.55 1.24 4.15
C VAL A 46 6.56 1.49 5.25
N ASP A 47 7.73 1.98 4.88
CA ASP A 47 8.74 2.36 5.86
C ASP A 47 8.31 3.68 6.53
N VAL A 48 8.14 3.61 7.85
CA VAL A 48 7.84 4.74 8.74
C VAL A 48 9.02 4.93 9.68
N GLU A 49 9.44 6.18 9.89
CA GLU A 49 10.58 6.52 10.73
C GLU A 49 10.14 6.77 12.20
N GLU A 50 11.07 6.60 13.14
CA GLU A 50 10.81 6.91 14.55
C GLU A 50 10.55 8.42 14.71
N GLY A 51 9.37 8.78 15.21
CA GLY A 51 8.92 10.17 15.32
C GLY A 51 8.02 10.63 14.18
N ASP A 52 7.71 9.76 13.21
CA ASP A 52 6.66 10.06 12.22
C ASP A 52 5.35 10.32 12.94
N THR A 53 4.81 11.52 12.67
CA THR A 53 3.47 11.89 13.08
C THR A 53 2.46 11.46 12.02
N GLU A 54 2.67 10.43 11.22
CA GLU A 54 1.70 9.99 10.20
C GLU A 54 1.61 8.48 10.21
N TYR A 55 0.38 7.94 10.07
CA TYR A 55 0.16 6.50 9.96
C TYR A 55 -0.18 6.15 8.52
N VAL A 56 0.39 5.06 8.04
CA VAL A 56 0.08 4.52 6.71
C VAL A 56 -1.16 3.65 6.84
N ASN A 57 -2.21 4.03 6.11
CA ASN A 57 -3.42 3.25 6.02
C ASN A 57 -3.44 2.45 4.71
N LEU A 58 -3.43 1.12 4.82
CA LEU A 58 -3.67 0.24 3.68
C LEU A 58 -5.18 -0.05 3.60
N LEU A 59 -5.90 0.67 2.73
CA LEU A 59 -7.35 0.46 2.57
C LEU A 59 -7.63 -0.61 1.51
N LEU A 60 -8.21 -1.72 1.98
CA LEU A 60 -8.81 -2.73 1.11
C LEU A 60 -10.31 -2.45 1.02
N ARG A 61 -10.75 -1.82 -0.08
CA ARG A 61 -12.18 -1.58 -0.34
C ARG A 61 -12.71 -2.67 -1.28
N PRO A 62 -13.64 -3.54 -0.83
CA PRO A 62 -14.33 -4.47 -1.72
C PRO A 62 -15.17 -3.67 -2.71
N GLN A 63 -14.93 -3.83 -4.02
CA GLN A 63 -15.72 -3.13 -5.05
C GLN A 63 -16.85 -4.02 -5.59
N ALA A 64 -16.63 -5.33 -5.68
CA ALA A 64 -17.62 -6.36 -5.99
C ALA A 64 -17.20 -7.71 -5.38
N THR A 65 -18.10 -8.70 -5.34
CA THR A 65 -18.08 -9.97 -4.58
C THR A 65 -16.80 -10.83 -4.68
N ASN A 66 -15.85 -10.47 -5.55
CA ASN A 66 -14.60 -11.16 -5.83
C ASN A 66 -13.46 -10.21 -6.30
N LEU A 67 -13.60 -8.89 -6.11
CA LEU A 67 -12.62 -7.89 -6.52
C LEU A 67 -12.28 -6.97 -5.35
N VAL A 68 -11.03 -7.01 -4.89
CA VAL A 68 -10.48 -6.09 -3.89
C VAL A 68 -9.65 -5.05 -4.63
N SER A 69 -9.98 -3.78 -4.46
CA SER A 69 -9.10 -2.67 -4.87
C SER A 69 -8.14 -2.37 -3.71
N LEU A 70 -6.85 -2.38 -3.99
CA LEU A 70 -5.82 -1.90 -3.07
C LEU A 70 -5.56 -0.42 -3.40
N GLN A 71 -6.07 0.48 -2.58
CA GLN A 71 -5.81 1.92 -2.69
C GLN A 71 -4.95 2.36 -1.50
N LEU A 72 -3.86 3.05 -1.80
CA LEU A 72 -3.09 3.78 -0.80
C LEU A 72 -3.47 5.27 -0.91
N GLU A 73 -3.94 5.83 0.21
CA GLU A 73 -4.24 7.26 0.40
C GLU A 73 -3.41 7.74 1.63
N MET A 74 -2.59 8.80 1.51
CA MET A 74 -1.96 9.43 2.68
C MET A 74 -2.84 10.60 3.05
N GLU A 75 -3.22 10.65 4.31
CA GLU A 75 -3.93 11.77 4.90
C GLU A 75 -2.95 12.51 5.83
N PRO A 76 -2.94 13.85 5.81
CA PRO A 76 -2.13 14.62 6.75
C PRO A 76 -2.60 14.36 8.19
N MET A 77 -1.68 14.18 9.14
CA MET A 77 -2.04 14.24 10.55
C MET A 77 -2.38 15.68 10.93
N ILE A 78 -3.65 16.01 10.81
CA ILE A 78 -4.20 17.17 11.47
C ILE A 78 -4.50 16.73 12.90
N ALA A 79 -3.69 17.20 13.84
CA ALA A 79 -4.06 17.23 15.24
C ALA A 79 -5.15 18.30 15.42
N ASP A 80 -6.43 17.91 15.34
CA ASP A 80 -7.44 18.15 16.38
C ASP A 80 -8.89 17.90 15.89
N GLU A 81 -9.65 17.27 16.79
CA GLU A 81 -11.10 17.38 17.02
C GLU A 81 -12.07 16.99 15.89
N ASP A 82 -12.48 15.71 15.83
CA ASP A 82 -13.86 15.37 16.21
C ASP A 82 -14.12 13.87 16.39
N ASP A 83 -14.72 13.58 17.53
CA ASP A 83 -15.15 12.31 18.07
C ASP A 83 -16.32 11.76 17.24
N HIS A 84 -16.07 10.79 16.35
CA HIS A 84 -17.13 10.06 15.65
C HIS A 84 -17.13 8.59 16.05
N VAL A 85 -17.68 8.33 17.25
CA VAL A 85 -18.04 6.98 17.67
C VAL A 85 -19.25 6.52 16.84
N HIS A 86 -19.04 5.57 15.93
CA HIS A 86 -20.14 4.88 15.28
C HIS A 86 -20.87 4.00 16.31
N GLY A 87 -22.00 4.49 16.81
CA GLY A 87 -22.92 3.70 17.62
C GLY A 87 -23.59 2.59 16.82
N PRO A 88 -24.19 1.59 17.50
CA PRO A 88 -24.79 0.41 16.88
C PRO A 88 -25.99 0.69 15.94
N ASP A 89 -26.41 1.95 15.80
CA ASP A 89 -27.49 2.37 14.91
C ASP A 89 -27.00 2.88 13.54
N CYS A 90 -25.69 2.81 13.26
CA CYS A 90 -25.14 3.19 11.96
C CYS A 90 -25.37 2.07 10.93
N ASN A 91 -26.51 2.12 10.24
CA ASN A 91 -26.95 1.09 9.31
C ASN A 91 -26.39 1.27 7.89
N HIS A 92 -25.13 0.87 7.67
CA HIS A 92 -24.55 0.62 6.34
C HIS A 92 -23.85 -0.73 6.31
#